data_AF-A0A444UX14-F1
#
_entry.id   AF-A0A444UX14-F1
#
_cell.length_a   1.000
_cell.length_b   1.000
_cell.length_c   1.000
_cell.angle_alpha   90.00
_cell.angle_beta   90.00
_cell.angle_gamma   90.00
#
_symmetry.space_group_name_H-M   'P 1'
#
loop_
_entity.id
_entity.type
_entity.pdbx_description
1 polymer ?
#
loop_
_entity_poly.entity_id
_entity_poly.type
_entity_poly.pdbx_seq_one_letter_code
_entity_poly.pdbx_strand_id
1 'polypeptide(L)'
;CPDYENLPMVPIVETSYLARAGKNEFLNLVPDIEEMRPGSVVSKKGYLNFMEPRSNSWVKYFVVVRRPYVFMYHNDKDPVERGILNLSTAQVEYSEDQQAMLKTPNTFAVCTKHRGLLLQAINDKDLNDWLYAFNPLLAGTIRYSLRCLIQNNKNVII
;
A
#
# COMPACT_ATOMS: atom_id res chain seq x y z
N CYS A 1 -3.21 -47.05 4.09
CA CYS A 1 -4.04 -46.06 3.37
C CYS A 1 -5.48 -46.20 3.83
N PRO A 2 -6.20 -45.10 4.08
CA PRO A 2 -5.80 -43.88 4.80
C PRO A 2 -6.77 -43.70 6.01
N ASP A 3 -6.60 -42.79 6.98
CA ASP A 3 -6.96 -41.40 6.81
C ASP A 3 -6.33 -40.49 7.88
N TYR A 4 -6.12 -39.28 7.41
CA TYR A 4 -5.36 -38.18 7.96
C TYR A 4 -6.12 -37.42 9.06
N GLU A 5 -5.33 -36.67 9.83
CA GLU A 5 -5.67 -35.34 10.35
C GLU A 5 -6.38 -35.20 11.71
N ASN A 6 -5.55 -35.21 12.76
CA ASN A 6 -5.64 -34.18 13.80
C ASN A 6 -5.09 -32.86 13.24
N LEU A 7 -5.97 -31.99 12.73
CA LEU A 7 -5.64 -30.58 12.48
C LEU A 7 -5.87 -29.75 13.76
N PRO A 8 -4.98 -28.81 14.10
CA PRO A 8 -5.20 -27.90 15.22
C PRO A 8 -6.38 -26.95 14.94
N MET A 9 -7.17 -26.69 15.98
CA MET A 9 -8.33 -25.79 15.98
C MET A 9 -8.00 -24.46 15.29
N VAL A 10 -8.67 -24.21 14.16
CA VAL A 10 -8.70 -22.90 13.50
C VAL A 10 -9.23 -21.89 14.52
N PRO A 11 -8.57 -20.73 14.71
CA PRO A 11 -9.10 -19.71 15.61
C PRO A 11 -10.49 -19.32 15.12
N ILE A 12 -11.44 -19.25 16.05
CA ILE A 12 -12.83 -18.87 15.80
C ILE A 12 -12.81 -17.59 14.97
N VAL A 13 -13.14 -17.71 13.69
CA VAL A 13 -13.43 -16.57 12.84
C VAL A 13 -14.58 -15.87 13.53
N GLU A 14 -14.32 -14.66 14.06
CA GLU A 14 -15.36 -13.78 14.58
C GLU A 14 -16.45 -13.74 13.52
N THR A 15 -17.57 -14.38 13.85
CA THR A 15 -18.68 -14.55 12.91
C THR A 15 -19.08 -13.14 12.50
N SER A 16 -18.93 -12.81 11.21
CA SER A 16 -19.23 -11.48 10.69
C SER A 16 -20.60 -11.03 11.21
N TYR A 17 -20.75 -9.78 11.64
CA TYR A 17 -21.99 -9.24 12.23
C TYR A 17 -23.26 -9.61 11.44
N LEU A 18 -23.13 -9.79 10.12
CA LEU A 18 -24.15 -10.25 9.19
C LEU A 18 -24.74 -11.63 9.51
N ALA A 19 -23.93 -12.55 10.04
CA ALA A 19 -24.33 -13.93 10.34
C ALA A 19 -25.17 -14.06 11.63
N ARG A 20 -25.30 -12.98 12.42
CA ARG A 20 -26.10 -12.94 13.65
C ARG A 20 -27.50 -12.36 13.46
N ALA A 21 -27.81 -11.76 12.31
CA ALA A 21 -29.12 -11.18 12.08
C ALA A 21 -30.17 -12.29 11.83
N GLY A 22 -31.01 -12.55 12.82
CA GLY A 22 -32.23 -13.32 12.65
C GLY A 22 -33.20 -12.61 11.69
N LYS A 23 -34.17 -13.36 11.14
CA LYS A 23 -35.05 -12.98 10.01
C LYS A 23 -35.84 -11.66 10.12
N ASN A 24 -35.76 -10.90 11.21
CA ASN A 24 -36.48 -9.62 11.39
C ASN A 24 -35.73 -8.59 12.27
N GLU A 25 -34.40 -8.64 12.37
CA GLU A 25 -33.63 -7.59 13.06
C GLU A 25 -32.89 -6.73 12.04
N PHE A 26 -33.37 -5.50 11.84
CA PHE A 26 -32.59 -4.48 11.14
C PHE A 26 -31.32 -4.23 11.96
N LEU A 27 -30.16 -4.61 11.42
CA LEU A 27 -28.87 -4.24 11.99
C LEU A 27 -28.77 -2.71 11.95
N ASN A 28 -28.92 -2.06 13.10
CA ASN A 28 -28.69 -0.63 13.25
C ASN A 28 -27.19 -0.35 13.16
N LEU A 29 -26.67 -0.33 11.94
CA LEU A 29 -25.30 0.05 11.66
C LEU A 29 -25.17 1.56 11.89
N VAL A 30 -24.50 1.94 12.96
CA VAL A 30 -24.10 3.33 13.22
C VAL A 30 -22.72 3.53 12.61
N PRO A 31 -22.52 4.52 11.73
CA PRO A 31 -21.19 4.83 11.22
C PRO A 31 -20.32 5.34 12.36
N ASP A 32 -19.13 4.79 12.50
CA ASP A 32 -18.08 5.38 13.33
C ASP A 32 -17.47 6.56 12.55
N ILE A 33 -17.56 7.77 13.11
CA ILE A 33 -17.14 9.01 12.45
C ILE A 33 -16.04 9.64 13.28
N GLU A 34 -14.86 9.78 12.68
CA GLU A 34 -13.70 10.45 13.27
C GLU A 34 -13.42 11.75 12.49
N GLU A 35 -13.47 12.91 13.16
CA GLU A 35 -13.02 14.17 12.57
C GLU A 35 -11.49 14.17 12.53
N MET A 36 -10.93 14.24 11.32
CA MET A 36 -9.50 14.27 11.12
C MET A 36 -9.05 15.65 10.64
N ARG A 37 -8.02 16.21 11.28
CA ARG A 37 -7.34 17.44 10.84
C ARG A 37 -5.99 17.08 10.22
N PRO A 38 -5.87 17.05 8.88
CA PRO A 38 -4.59 16.73 8.24
C PRO A 38 -3.52 17.75 8.67
N GLY A 39 -2.34 17.26 9.05
CA GLY A 39 -1.21 18.14 9.34
C GLY A 39 -0.80 18.97 8.12
N SER A 40 -0.25 20.17 8.34
CA SER A 40 0.13 21.06 7.23
C SER A 40 1.30 20.55 6.38
N VAL A 41 2.12 19.64 6.93
CA VAL A 41 3.35 19.18 6.29
C VAL A 41 3.04 18.13 5.23
N VAL A 42 3.42 18.42 3.99
CA VAL A 42 3.32 17.47 2.86
C VAL A 42 4.69 16.84 2.64
N SER A 43 4.77 15.51 2.77
CA SER A 43 6.01 14.77 2.49
C SER A 43 6.30 14.68 1.00
N LYS A 44 5.26 14.50 0.18
CA LYS A 44 5.32 14.50 -1.29
C LYS A 44 3.94 14.75 -1.89
N LYS A 45 3.91 15.37 -3.07
CA LYS A 45 2.73 15.46 -3.92
C LYS A 45 3.11 15.26 -5.39
N GLY A 46 2.21 14.69 -6.18
CA GLY A 46 2.43 14.46 -7.61
C GLY A 46 1.53 13.39 -8.19
N TYR A 47 1.72 13.09 -9.47
CA TYR A 47 0.96 12.04 -10.14
C TYR A 47 1.56 10.66 -9.86
N LEU A 48 0.68 9.69 -9.58
CA LEU A 48 1.04 8.30 -9.36
C LEU A 48 0.00 7.41 -10.05
N ASN A 49 0.46 6.33 -10.69
CA ASN A 49 -0.44 5.40 -11.38
C ASN A 49 -0.81 4.25 -10.44
N PHE A 50 -2.07 3.85 -10.46
CA PHE A 50 -2.64 2.77 -9.67
C PHE A 50 -3.14 1.69 -10.62
N MET A 51 -2.74 0.43 -10.39
CA MET A 51 -3.31 -0.68 -11.12
C MET A 51 -4.73 -0.93 -10.64
N GLU A 52 -5.70 -0.84 -11.56
CA GLU A 52 -7.08 -1.21 -11.27
C GLU A 52 -7.28 -2.73 -11.45
N PRO A 53 -7.62 -3.48 -10.39
CA PRO A 53 -7.68 -4.95 -10.47
C PRO A 53 -8.74 -5.51 -11.42
N ARG A 54 -9.83 -4.77 -11.66
CA ARG A 54 -10.94 -5.24 -12.50
C ARG A 54 -10.66 -5.11 -13.99
N SER A 55 -10.08 -3.99 -14.39
CA SER A 55 -9.79 -3.66 -15.79
C SER A 55 -8.37 -4.03 -16.21
N ASN A 56 -7.50 -4.35 -15.23
CA ASN A 56 -6.06 -4.54 -15.44
C ASN A 56 -5.42 -3.35 -16.18
N SER A 57 -5.89 -2.14 -15.85
CA SER A 57 -5.43 -0.90 -16.46
C SER A 57 -4.86 0.04 -15.43
N TRP A 58 -3.92 0.89 -15.86
CA TRP A 58 -3.30 1.89 -15.01
C TRP A 58 -4.14 3.16 -15.01
N VAL A 59 -4.57 3.58 -13.81
CA VAL A 59 -5.29 4.83 -13.60
C VAL A 59 -4.40 5.83 -12.89
N LYS A 60 -4.30 7.04 -13.44
CA LYS A 60 -3.46 8.11 -12.89
C LYS A 60 -4.26 8.95 -11.89
N TYR A 61 -3.70 9.15 -10.70
CA TYR A 61 -4.25 10.05 -9.69
C TYR A 61 -3.23 11.11 -9.29
N PHE A 62 -3.72 12.29 -8.90
CA PHE A 62 -2.90 13.25 -8.16
C PHE A 62 -2.94 12.86 -6.68
N VAL A 63 -1.76 12.60 -6.12
CA VAL A 63 -1.60 12.04 -4.77
C VAL A 63 -0.88 13.03 -3.89
N VAL A 64 -1.35 13.20 -2.65
CA VAL A 64 -0.74 14.03 -1.62
C VAL A 64 -0.51 13.21 -0.36
N VAL A 65 0.74 13.13 0.09
CA VAL A 65 1.11 12.39 1.30
C VAL A 65 1.31 13.37 2.46
N ARG A 66 0.45 13.27 3.47
CA ARG A 66 0.53 13.97 4.75
C ARG A 66 0.46 12.93 5.85
N ARG A 67 1.61 12.44 6.32
CA ARG A 67 1.66 11.29 7.21
C ARG A 67 0.75 11.48 8.45
N PRO A 68 0.03 10.43 8.86
CA PRO A 68 0.08 9.07 8.32
C PRO A 68 -0.83 8.81 7.12
N TYR A 69 -1.43 9.83 6.50
CA TYR A 69 -2.43 9.64 5.45
C TYR A 69 -1.92 9.97 4.04
N VAL A 70 -2.52 9.31 3.06
CA VAL A 70 -2.39 9.61 1.65
C VAL A 70 -3.75 9.95 1.09
N PHE A 71 -3.82 11.09 0.41
CA PHE A 71 -5.03 11.60 -0.23
C PHE A 71 -4.90 11.46 -1.74
N MET A 72 -5.98 11.03 -2.39
CA MET A 72 -6.04 10.80 -3.83
C MET A 72 -7.12 11.69 -4.46
N TYR A 73 -6.77 12.32 -5.58
CA TYR A 73 -7.61 13.24 -6.35
C TYR A 73 -7.54 12.85 -7.83
N HIS A 74 -8.57 13.12 -8.64
CA HIS A 74 -8.49 12.79 -10.09
C HIS A 74 -7.39 13.59 -10.78
N ASN A 75 -7.16 14.83 -10.35
CA ASN A 75 -6.11 15.72 -10.84
C ASN A 75 -5.76 16.75 -9.76
N ASP A 76 -4.78 17.61 -10.03
CA ASP A 76 -4.27 18.63 -9.11
C ASP A 76 -5.23 19.78 -8.82
N LYS A 77 -6.32 19.89 -9.58
CA LYS A 77 -7.37 20.92 -9.43
C LYS A 77 -8.69 20.35 -8.93
N ASP A 78 -8.78 19.04 -8.70
CA ASP A 78 -9.98 18.37 -8.19
C ASP A 78 -10.15 18.76 -6.70
N PRO A 79 -11.22 19.48 -6.33
CA PRO A 79 -11.40 19.93 -4.96
C PRO A 79 -11.88 18.81 -4.02
N VAL A 80 -12.17 17.62 -4.55
CA VAL A 80 -12.77 16.51 -3.82
C VAL A 80 -11.77 15.39 -3.59
N GLU A 81 -11.56 15.00 -2.33
CA GLU A 81 -10.86 13.77 -1.97
C GLU A 81 -11.63 12.54 -2.49
N ARG A 82 -10.96 11.72 -3.30
CA ARG A 82 -11.55 10.51 -3.90
C ARG A 82 -11.14 9.23 -3.18
N GLY A 83 -10.07 9.29 -2.41
CA GLY A 83 -9.55 8.16 -1.67
C GLY A 83 -8.62 8.62 -0.55
N ILE A 84 -8.68 7.88 0.55
CA ILE A 84 -7.81 8.07 1.72
C ILE A 84 -7.19 6.72 2.04
N LEU A 85 -5.89 6.73 2.31
CA LEU A 85 -5.13 5.56 2.70
C LEU A 85 -4.36 5.86 3.99
N ASN A 86 -4.54 5.02 5.00
CA ASN A 86 -3.84 5.13 6.29
C ASN A 86 -2.54 4.31 6.28
N LEU A 87 -1.40 5.01 6.21
CA LEU A 87 -0.06 4.42 6.23
C LEU A 87 0.37 3.86 7.59
N SER A 88 -0.29 4.22 8.69
CA SER A 88 -0.02 3.58 9.98
C SER A 88 -0.43 2.11 9.99
N THR A 89 -1.43 1.76 9.18
CA THR A 89 -1.97 0.40 9.09
C THR A 89 -1.59 -0.32 7.80
N ALA A 90 -1.12 0.42 6.79
CA ALA A 90 -0.74 -0.14 5.52
C ALA A 90 0.72 -0.64 5.55
N GLN A 91 0.96 -1.78 4.91
CA GLN A 91 2.29 -2.31 4.64
C GLN A 91 2.74 -1.84 3.27
N VAL A 92 3.97 -1.34 3.19
CA VAL A 92 4.58 -0.88 1.93
C VAL A 92 5.66 -1.89 1.58
N GLU A 93 5.62 -2.40 0.37
CA GLU A 93 6.53 -3.45 -0.12
C GLU A 93 7.18 -3.03 -1.43
N TYR A 94 8.45 -3.37 -1.57
CA TYR A 94 9.26 -3.11 -2.75
C TYR A 94 10.23 -4.26 -2.96
N SER A 95 10.35 -4.73 -4.20
CA SER A 95 11.32 -5.75 -4.61
C SER A 95 11.68 -5.55 -6.08
N GLU A 96 12.98 -5.58 -6.39
CA GLU A 96 13.47 -5.50 -7.78
C GLU A 96 13.13 -6.77 -8.57
N ASP A 97 13.24 -7.94 -7.93
CA ASP A 97 12.90 -9.23 -8.54
C ASP A 97 11.42 -9.29 -8.93
N GLN A 98 10.52 -8.82 -8.05
CA GLN A 98 9.09 -8.76 -8.35
C GLN A 98 8.80 -7.85 -9.55
N GLN A 99 9.48 -6.71 -9.66
CA GLN A 99 9.33 -5.82 -10.82
C GLN A 99 9.78 -6.50 -12.11
N ALA A 100 10.91 -7.21 -12.08
CA ALA A 100 11.42 -7.95 -13.24
C ALA A 100 10.46 -9.07 -13.66
N MET A 101 9.88 -9.80 -12.70
CA MET A 101 8.89 -10.85 -12.95
C MET A 101 7.60 -10.30 -13.55
N LEU A 102 7.09 -9.17 -13.01
CA LEU A 102 5.88 -8.51 -13.51
C LEU A 102 6.12 -7.76 -14.83
N LYS A 103 7.38 -7.52 -15.21
CA LYS A 103 7.79 -6.70 -16.35
C LYS A 103 7.21 -5.28 -16.29
N THR A 104 6.98 -4.78 -15.07
CA THR A 104 6.44 -3.44 -14.81
C THR A 104 7.44 -2.67 -13.95
N PRO A 105 8.32 -1.88 -14.57
CA PRO A 105 9.33 -1.12 -13.84
C PRO A 105 8.69 0.00 -13.02
N ASN A 106 9.44 0.52 -12.05
CA ASN A 106 9.07 1.63 -11.18
C ASN A 106 7.82 1.34 -10.34
N THR A 107 7.61 0.07 -9.96
CA THR A 107 6.43 -0.33 -9.17
C THR A 107 6.76 -0.66 -7.73
N PHE A 108 5.80 -0.40 -6.85
CA PHE A 108 5.80 -0.80 -5.45
C PHE A 108 4.37 -1.12 -5.01
N ALA A 109 4.24 -1.95 -3.98
CA ALA A 109 2.95 -2.40 -3.49
C ALA A 109 2.61 -1.74 -2.15
N VAL A 110 1.31 -1.50 -1.94
CA VAL A 110 0.77 -1.06 -0.66
C VAL A 110 -0.40 -1.95 -0.27
N CYS A 111 -0.24 -2.67 0.83
CA CYS A 111 -1.20 -3.64 1.34
C CYS A 111 -1.90 -3.08 2.59
N THR A 112 -3.20 -2.89 2.49
CA THR A 112 -4.07 -2.62 3.64
C THR A 112 -4.73 -3.92 4.11
N LYS A 113 -5.44 -3.89 5.24
CA LYS A 113 -6.19 -5.04 5.76
C LYS A 113 -7.12 -5.68 4.73
N HIS A 114 -7.69 -4.89 3.81
CA HIS A 114 -8.73 -5.34 2.88
C HIS A 114 -8.35 -5.23 1.41
N ARG A 115 -7.25 -4.56 1.07
CA ARG A 115 -6.90 -4.25 -0.32
C ARG A 115 -5.40 -4.15 -0.52
N GLY A 116 -4.89 -4.87 -1.51
CA GLY A 116 -3.58 -4.62 -2.13
C GLY A 116 -3.68 -3.59 -3.24
N LEU A 117 -2.70 -2.70 -3.31
CA LEU A 117 -2.57 -1.66 -4.32
C LEU A 117 -1.20 -1.84 -5.00
N LEU A 118 -1.17 -1.97 -6.32
CA LEU A 118 0.07 -1.90 -7.08
C LEU A 118 0.18 -0.51 -7.69
N LEU A 119 1.27 0.19 -7.37
CA LEU A 119 1.50 1.59 -7.73
C LEU A 119 2.71 1.69 -8.66
N GLN A 120 2.66 2.60 -9.62
CA GLN A 120 3.76 2.85 -10.54
C GLN A 120 4.13 4.33 -10.58
N ALA A 121 5.40 4.61 -10.33
CA ALA A 121 6.02 5.92 -10.49
C ALA A 121 6.54 6.15 -11.91
N ILE A 122 6.81 7.40 -12.26
CA ILE A 122 7.18 7.76 -13.65
C ILE A 122 8.63 7.37 -13.98
N ASN A 123 9.51 7.35 -12.99
CA ASN A 123 10.93 7.00 -13.13
C ASN A 123 11.51 6.59 -11.76
N ASP A 124 12.78 6.14 -11.76
CA ASP A 124 13.45 5.64 -10.56
C ASP A 124 13.58 6.70 -9.46
N LYS A 125 13.88 7.95 -9.82
CA LYS A 125 13.97 9.04 -8.83
C LYS A 125 12.62 9.26 -8.16
N ASP A 126 11.56 9.31 -8.96
CA ASP A 126 10.20 9.51 -8.46
C ASP A 126 9.74 8.34 -7.59
N LEU A 127 10.07 7.10 -7.98
CA LEU A 127 9.85 5.88 -7.19
C LEU A 127 10.51 5.98 -5.82
N ASN A 128 11.78 6.37 -5.76
CA ASN A 128 12.49 6.57 -4.50
C ASN A 128 11.82 7.64 -3.64
N ASP A 129 11.48 8.80 -4.22
CA ASP A 129 10.79 9.88 -3.51
C ASP A 129 9.42 9.40 -2.95
N TRP A 130 8.68 8.58 -3.70
CA TRP A 130 7.43 7.95 -3.24
C TRP A 130 7.65 6.97 -2.10
N LEU A 131 8.64 6.07 -2.21
CA LEU A 131 8.99 5.14 -1.14
C LEU A 131 9.36 5.88 0.15
N TYR A 132 10.14 6.97 0.06
CA TYR A 132 10.44 7.83 1.22
C TYR A 132 9.20 8.47 1.83
N ALA A 133 8.28 8.95 0.99
CA ALA A 133 7.03 9.54 1.45
C ALA A 133 6.09 8.51 2.09
N PHE A 134 6.07 7.26 1.62
CA PHE A 134 5.21 6.17 2.11
C PHE A 134 5.80 5.42 3.31
N ASN A 135 7.07 5.02 3.25
CA ASN A 135 7.77 4.32 4.32
C ASN A 135 9.27 4.71 4.36
N PRO A 136 9.70 5.62 5.26
CA PRO A 136 11.06 6.15 5.24
C PRO A 136 12.07 5.10 5.71
N LEU A 137 11.62 4.14 6.53
CA LEU A 137 12.44 3.04 7.05
C LEU A 137 12.74 2.04 5.94
N LEU A 138 11.71 1.58 5.20
CA LEU A 138 11.89 0.72 4.04
C LEU A 138 12.85 1.36 3.04
N ALA A 139 12.61 2.62 2.71
CA ALA A 139 13.44 3.34 1.76
C ALA A 139 14.89 3.47 2.26
N GLY A 140 15.09 3.68 3.57
CA GLY A 140 16.40 3.65 4.22
C GLY A 140 17.12 2.31 4.09
N THR A 141 16.40 1.20 4.34
CA THR A 141 16.93 -0.16 4.20
C THR A 141 17.36 -0.45 2.76
N ILE A 142 16.54 -0.10 1.77
CA ILE A 142 16.88 -0.29 0.34
C ILE A 142 18.16 0.48 0.01
N ARG A 143 18.25 1.76 0.39
CA ARG A 143 19.46 2.58 0.15
C ARG A 143 20.70 1.99 0.83
N TYR A 144 20.56 1.47 2.05
CA TYR A 144 21.67 0.83 2.77
C TYR A 144 22.15 -0.45 2.07
N SER A 145 21.22 -1.34 1.72
CA SER A 145 21.54 -2.60 1.02
C SER A 145 22.26 -2.36 -0.31
N LEU A 146 21.78 -1.42 -1.12
CA LEU A 146 22.43 -1.04 -2.39
C LEU A 146 23.85 -0.51 -2.16
N ARG A 147 24.05 0.32 -1.13
CA ARG A 147 25.39 0.83 -0.77
C ARG A 147 26.32 -0.31 -0.34
N CYS A 148 25.85 -1.26 0.47
CA CYS A 148 26.64 -2.41 0.89
C CYS A 148 27.03 -3.32 -0.29
N LEU A 149 26.12 -3.59 -1.22
CA LEU A 149 26.41 -4.37 -2.43
C LEU A 149 27.50 -3.70 -3.28
N ILE A 150 27.41 -2.38 -3.48
CA ILE A 150 28.45 -1.64 -4.21
C ILE A 150 29.80 -1.71 -3.48
N GLN A 151 29.82 -1.58 -2.15
CA GLN A 151 31.05 -1.66 -1.38
C GLN A 151 31.67 -3.07 -1.43
N ASN A 152 30.85 -4.12 -1.35
CA ASN A 152 31.30 -5.50 -1.47
C ASN A 152 31.88 -5.78 -2.87
N ASN A 153 31.24 -5.29 -3.93
CA ASN A 153 31.75 -5.45 -5.30
C ASN A 153 33.04 -4.66 -5.54
N LYS A 154 33.24 -3.52 -4.87
CA LYS A 154 34.52 -2.77 -4.91
C LYS A 154 35.65 -3.51 -4.20
N ASN A 155 35.35 -4.32 -3.18
CA ASN A 155 36.35 -5.10 -2.45
C ASN A 155 36.74 -6.41 -3.16
N VAL A 156 36.07 -6.78 -4.25
CA VAL A 156 36.36 -7.98 -5.05
C VAL A 156 37.25 -7.67 -6.27
N ILE A 157 37.46 -6.38 -6.58
CA ILE A 157 38.38 -5.93 -7.63
C ILE A 157 39.65 -5.37 -6.97
N ILE A 158 40.47 -6.26 -6.37
CA ILE A 158 41.88 -6.00 -6.04
C ILE A 158 42.66 -7.29 -6.27
#